data_AF-A0A6I5C3Z6-F1
#
_entry.id   AF-A0A6I5C3Z6-F1
#
_cell.length_a   1.000
_cell.length_b   1.000
_cell.length_c   1.000
_cell.angle_alpha   90.00
_cell.angle_beta   90.00
_cell.angle_gamma   90.00
#
_symmetry.space_group_name_H-M   'P 1'
#
loop_
_entity.id
_entity.type
_entity.pdbx_description
1 polymer ?
#
loop_
_entity_poly.entity_id
_entity_poly.type
_entity_poly.pdbx_seq_one_letter_code
_entity_poly.pdbx_strand_id
1 'polypeptide(L)'
;EWLGRVDAIAARHLYTRGDGTVLLYQVDSGAAADTGGALVSRLLDKVRADGIDVPLFHGDRGGQWTPRSFPRPAGFLSDTGGGHGTGAPHARDAAAVRHAQLTDLAGGIALHNVYPAFGGTSWGWLPGPGMPASYDHGAAIDEGRQVTAEMVPAHQIGHMLRHLPDFAKLERAGGASARGLTTYHLRNPDTGGRVHILRNDSDKDVSSLLPAAGEDLPVTVPARDARLAVTGMRLGLLRVRYSTAHPMLYLSAGPLDIVVFCGRRGDSARLALEAAGEPMVTRLSQQVAYVYERRLVRITVPFGTGLAGARVEAGETVDRPVLMLFADDRTSSRLWPYETPSGSLLVCGPRLLRTAAVQGATLHLTGDTVEATRLEVWPPHGVTAVTWNGRPVRTVRTGSGSLRSVAPLTGVAKVELPVLGGWRARAESPESAPGFDDSAWRTADLASADGGTAGARTRPVLSADT
;
A
#
# COMPACT_ATOMS: atom_id res chain seq x y z
N GLU A 1 -1.28 2.29 35.82
CA GLU A 1 -0.91 3.71 35.62
C GLU A 1 -0.57 4.01 34.15
N TRP A 2 0.48 3.38 33.59
CA TRP A 2 0.92 3.60 32.20
C TRP A 2 -0.23 3.59 31.18
N LEU A 3 -1.04 2.54 31.16
CA LEU A 3 -2.15 2.41 30.21
C LEU A 3 -3.11 3.60 30.27
N GLY A 4 -3.47 4.06 31.48
CA GLY A 4 -4.35 5.22 31.61
C GLY A 4 -3.75 6.54 31.14
N ARG A 5 -2.42 6.68 31.15
CA ARG A 5 -1.73 7.83 30.55
C ARG A 5 -1.78 7.77 29.02
N VAL A 6 -1.59 6.59 28.45
CA VAL A 6 -1.68 6.35 27.01
C VAL A 6 -3.11 6.55 26.51
N ASP A 7 -4.10 5.98 27.20
CA ASP A 7 -5.52 6.10 26.87
C ASP A 7 -5.97 7.56 26.94
N ALA A 8 -5.53 8.34 27.94
CA ALA A 8 -5.81 9.77 28.02
C ALA A 8 -5.26 10.58 26.83
N ILE A 9 -4.17 10.13 26.20
CA ILE A 9 -3.66 10.73 24.96
C ILE A 9 -4.55 10.30 23.80
N ALA A 10 -4.77 8.99 23.63
CA ALA A 10 -5.57 8.44 22.55
C ALA A 10 -7.00 9.01 22.52
N ALA A 11 -7.62 9.18 23.69
CA ALA A 11 -8.97 9.72 23.87
C ALA A 11 -9.16 11.11 23.24
N ARG A 12 -8.10 11.94 23.20
CA ARG A 12 -8.12 13.26 22.56
C ARG A 12 -8.04 13.21 21.04
N HIS A 13 -7.59 12.08 20.48
CA HIS A 13 -7.38 11.90 19.06
C HIS A 13 -8.36 10.89 18.43
N LEU A 14 -9.42 10.50 19.14
CA LEU A 14 -10.45 9.62 18.59
C LEU A 14 -11.25 10.33 17.51
N TYR A 15 -11.52 9.62 16.43
CA TYR A 15 -12.34 10.13 15.32
C TYR A 15 -13.73 10.60 15.77
N THR A 16 -14.29 9.97 16.80
CA THR A 16 -15.56 10.34 17.46
C THR A 16 -15.56 11.75 18.08
N ARG A 17 -14.39 12.38 18.24
CA ARG A 17 -14.26 13.78 18.70
C ARG A 17 -14.45 14.82 17.59
N GLY A 18 -14.51 14.39 16.33
CA GLY A 18 -14.79 15.23 15.16
C GLY A 18 -13.56 15.68 14.38
N ASP A 19 -12.39 15.78 15.03
CA ASP A 19 -11.11 16.15 14.43
C ASP A 19 -9.99 15.11 14.64
N GLY A 20 -10.27 14.04 15.40
CA GLY A 20 -9.33 12.98 15.67
C GLY A 20 -9.11 12.01 14.49
N THR A 21 -7.99 11.29 14.53
CA THR A 21 -7.55 10.36 13.47
C THR A 21 -7.56 8.89 13.89
N VAL A 22 -7.77 8.59 15.18
CA VAL A 22 -7.81 7.21 15.69
C VAL A 22 -9.18 6.61 15.40
N LEU A 23 -9.22 5.58 14.55
CA LEU A 23 -10.45 4.91 14.11
C LEU A 23 -10.68 3.56 14.79
N LEU A 24 -9.62 2.90 15.23
CA LEU A 24 -9.63 1.59 15.87
C LEU A 24 -8.58 1.58 16.97
N TYR A 25 -8.78 0.79 18.03
CA TYR A 25 -7.82 0.68 19.13
C TYR A 25 -7.56 -0.78 19.50
N GLN A 26 -6.29 -1.20 19.41
CA GLN A 26 -5.87 -2.55 19.74
C GLN A 26 -5.54 -2.66 21.24
N VAL A 27 -6.16 -3.63 21.92
CA VAL A 27 -6.05 -3.75 23.39
C VAL A 27 -4.96 -4.74 23.82
N ASP A 28 -4.65 -5.73 22.98
CA ASP A 28 -3.61 -6.73 23.24
C ASP A 28 -3.03 -7.29 21.93
N SER A 29 -1.78 -7.75 21.95
CA SER A 29 -1.03 -8.25 20.79
C SER A 29 -0.90 -9.78 20.72
N GLY A 30 -1.57 -10.54 21.60
CA GLY A 30 -1.62 -12.00 21.54
C GLY A 30 -1.24 -12.70 22.83
N ALA A 31 -1.97 -12.42 23.93
CA ALA A 31 -1.92 -13.23 25.13
C ALA A 31 -2.22 -14.71 24.80
N ALA A 32 -1.37 -15.60 25.30
CA ALA A 32 -1.47 -17.04 25.08
C ALA A 32 -2.89 -17.58 25.39
N ALA A 33 -3.33 -18.55 24.60
CA ALA A 33 -4.67 -19.14 24.62
C ALA A 33 -5.18 -19.59 26.00
N ASP A 34 -4.28 -19.79 26.97
CA ASP A 34 -4.58 -20.45 28.23
C ASP A 34 -4.90 -19.49 29.40
N THR A 35 -4.76 -18.16 29.22
CA THR A 35 -5.11 -17.14 30.25
C THR A 35 -5.94 -15.94 29.73
N GLY A 36 -6.22 -15.86 28.43
CA GLY A 36 -6.57 -14.60 27.74
C GLY A 36 -7.93 -13.96 28.05
N GLY A 37 -8.99 -14.74 28.32
CA GLY A 37 -10.35 -14.18 28.34
C GLY A 37 -10.62 -13.13 29.43
N ALA A 38 -10.25 -13.43 30.68
CA ALA A 38 -10.48 -12.53 31.81
C ALA A 38 -9.56 -11.31 31.79
N LEU A 39 -8.31 -11.49 31.34
CA LEU A 39 -7.35 -10.40 31.18
C LEU A 39 -7.82 -9.43 30.09
N VAL A 40 -8.14 -9.93 28.90
CA VAL A 40 -8.63 -9.13 27.78
C VAL A 40 -9.92 -8.41 28.17
N SER A 41 -10.86 -9.09 28.85
CA SER A 41 -12.09 -8.45 29.35
C SER A 41 -11.78 -7.28 30.29
N ARG A 42 -10.86 -7.46 31.24
CA ARG A 42 -10.44 -6.38 32.15
C ARG A 42 -9.79 -5.21 31.40
N LEU A 43 -8.96 -5.50 30.40
CA LEU A 43 -8.33 -4.46 29.58
C LEU A 43 -9.38 -3.70 28.75
N LEU A 44 -10.35 -4.40 28.17
CA LEU A 44 -11.48 -3.79 27.44
C LEU A 44 -12.27 -2.85 28.35
N ASP A 45 -12.65 -3.29 29.55
CA ASP A 45 -13.38 -2.48 30.52
C ASP A 45 -12.58 -1.24 30.94
N LYS A 46 -11.27 -1.41 31.16
CA LYS A 46 -10.37 -0.30 31.53
C LYS A 46 -10.26 0.74 30.42
N VAL A 47 -10.02 0.32 29.19
CA VAL A 47 -9.88 1.18 28.00
C VAL A 47 -11.19 1.93 27.74
N ARG A 48 -12.34 1.28 27.94
CA ARG A 48 -13.66 1.93 27.89
C ARG A 48 -13.85 2.96 29.01
N ALA A 49 -13.48 2.61 30.24
CA ALA A 49 -13.55 3.53 31.37
C ALA A 49 -12.67 4.78 31.19
N ASP A 50 -11.57 4.66 30.43
CA ASP A 50 -10.69 5.78 30.09
C ASP A 50 -11.18 6.65 28.91
N GLY A 51 -12.37 6.37 28.38
CA GLY A 51 -13.02 7.21 27.38
C GLY A 51 -12.67 6.88 25.93
N ILE A 52 -12.07 5.71 25.67
CA ILE A 52 -11.92 5.18 24.32
C ILE A 52 -13.27 4.64 23.84
N ASP A 53 -13.88 5.28 22.84
CA ASP A 53 -15.23 4.96 22.34
C ASP A 53 -15.24 4.43 20.88
N VAL A 54 -14.08 4.36 20.24
CA VAL A 54 -13.90 3.71 18.93
C VAL A 54 -13.98 2.19 19.01
N PRO A 55 -14.20 1.46 17.90
CA PRO A 55 -14.16 0.00 17.91
C PRO A 55 -12.82 -0.54 18.44
N LEU A 56 -12.91 -1.49 19.38
CA LEU A 56 -11.75 -2.17 19.96
C LEU A 56 -11.51 -3.47 19.22
N PHE A 57 -10.26 -3.89 19.16
CA PHE A 57 -9.87 -5.21 18.68
C PHE A 57 -8.65 -5.71 19.47
N HIS A 58 -8.28 -6.97 19.29
CA HIS A 58 -7.00 -7.51 19.77
C HIS A 58 -6.42 -8.43 18.70
N GLY A 59 -5.11 -8.63 18.74
CA GLY A 59 -4.43 -9.58 17.86
C GLY A 59 -4.44 -10.96 18.49
N ASP A 60 -5.05 -11.93 17.83
CA ASP A 60 -4.71 -13.34 18.00
C ASP A 60 -3.98 -13.81 16.73
N ARG A 61 -3.15 -14.86 16.84
CA ARG A 61 -2.35 -15.37 15.70
C ARG A 61 -3.20 -15.94 14.53
N GLY A 62 -4.53 -15.76 14.52
CA GLY A 62 -5.45 -16.26 13.51
C GLY A 62 -6.66 -15.37 13.20
N GLY A 63 -6.74 -14.13 13.69
CA GLY A 63 -7.87 -13.22 13.45
C GLY A 63 -9.21 -13.64 14.12
N GLN A 64 -9.17 -14.53 15.11
CA GLN A 64 -10.29 -14.99 15.92
C GLN A 64 -10.48 -14.18 17.21
N TRP A 65 -10.96 -12.93 17.09
CA TRP A 65 -11.98 -12.38 18.01
C TRP A 65 -12.61 -11.10 17.46
N THR A 66 -13.90 -10.89 17.74
CA THR A 66 -14.73 -9.75 17.29
C THR A 66 -15.50 -9.17 18.47
N PRO A 67 -15.64 -7.83 18.59
CA PRO A 67 -16.64 -7.25 19.48
C PRO A 67 -18.04 -7.72 19.07
N ARG A 68 -18.95 -7.88 20.05
CA ARG A 68 -20.36 -8.30 19.85
C ARG A 68 -21.14 -7.48 18.80
N SER A 69 -20.67 -6.29 18.43
CA SER A 69 -21.34 -5.35 17.52
C SER A 69 -20.79 -5.32 16.09
N PHE A 70 -19.72 -6.05 15.77
CA PHE A 70 -19.15 -6.07 14.42
C PHE A 70 -19.47 -7.40 13.70
N PRO A 71 -20.27 -7.38 12.61
CA PRO A 71 -20.53 -8.59 11.84
C PRO A 71 -19.23 -9.09 11.22
N ARG A 72 -18.90 -10.37 11.43
CA ARG A 72 -17.66 -11.02 10.96
C ARG A 72 -17.54 -10.95 9.43
N PRO A 73 -16.64 -10.15 8.84
CA PRO A 73 -16.11 -10.46 7.53
C PRO A 73 -15.16 -11.66 7.70
N ALA A 74 -15.00 -12.49 6.67
CA ALA A 74 -14.02 -13.58 6.72
C ALA A 74 -12.60 -12.98 6.79
N GLY A 75 -11.94 -13.05 7.96
CA GLY A 75 -10.63 -12.43 8.20
C GLY A 75 -10.74 -10.95 8.56
N PHE A 76 -10.37 -10.61 9.80
CA PHE A 76 -10.49 -9.24 10.31
C PHE A 76 -9.21 -8.43 10.10
N LEU A 77 -8.04 -8.99 10.37
CA LEU A 77 -6.74 -8.34 10.17
C LEU A 77 -5.74 -9.38 9.68
N SER A 78 -4.99 -9.02 8.65
CA SER A 78 -3.77 -9.71 8.23
C SER A 78 -2.65 -8.69 8.19
N ASP A 79 -1.50 -9.08 8.74
CA ASP A 79 -0.25 -8.36 8.59
C ASP A 79 0.50 -8.98 7.40
N THR A 80 0.62 -8.24 6.31
CA THR A 80 1.52 -8.62 5.20
C THR A 80 2.78 -7.76 5.24
N GLY A 81 3.95 -8.39 5.23
CA GLY A 81 5.24 -7.72 5.30
C GLY A 81 6.25 -8.48 6.16
N GLY A 82 7.52 -8.09 6.08
CA GLY A 82 8.69 -8.83 6.57
C GLY A 82 8.54 -9.53 7.93
N GLY A 83 9.05 -10.77 8.00
CA GLY A 83 8.78 -11.74 9.06
C GLY A 83 8.83 -11.19 10.49
N HIS A 84 7.81 -11.55 11.27
CA HIS A 84 7.79 -11.27 12.71
C HIS A 84 9.03 -11.87 13.38
N GLY A 85 9.85 -11.02 13.99
CA GLY A 85 10.71 -11.41 15.11
C GLY A 85 12.15 -11.84 14.81
N THR A 86 12.68 -11.75 13.59
CA THR A 86 14.11 -12.12 13.36
C THR A 86 15.04 -10.92 13.24
N GLY A 87 14.53 -9.70 13.05
CA GLY A 87 15.35 -8.51 12.76
C GLY A 87 16.19 -8.62 11.48
N ALA A 88 16.08 -9.73 10.74
CA ALA A 88 16.85 -9.97 9.53
C ALA A 88 16.18 -9.25 8.35
N PRO A 89 16.94 -8.47 7.55
CA PRO A 89 16.40 -7.91 6.33
C PRO A 89 15.97 -9.05 5.40
N HIS A 90 14.73 -8.99 4.92
CA HIS A 90 14.29 -9.85 3.82
C HIS A 90 14.57 -9.15 2.49
N ALA A 91 14.69 -9.93 1.42
CA ALA A 91 14.86 -9.36 0.09
C ALA A 91 13.61 -8.56 -0.29
N ARG A 92 13.79 -7.30 -0.69
CA ARG A 92 12.73 -6.42 -1.19
C ARG A 92 12.16 -7.00 -2.47
N ASP A 93 11.00 -7.65 -2.38
CA ASP A 93 10.40 -8.38 -3.50
C ASP A 93 8.94 -7.96 -3.74
N ALA A 94 8.73 -7.22 -4.83
CA ALA A 94 7.41 -6.81 -5.28
C ALA A 94 6.50 -7.99 -5.62
N ALA A 95 7.04 -9.13 -6.07
CA ALA A 95 6.25 -10.32 -6.36
C ALA A 95 5.69 -10.94 -5.07
N ALA A 96 6.52 -11.08 -4.03
CA ALA A 96 6.10 -11.59 -2.73
C ALA A 96 4.99 -10.73 -2.09
N VAL A 97 5.15 -9.39 -2.08
CA VAL A 97 4.12 -8.48 -1.53
C VAL A 97 2.81 -8.60 -2.30
N ARG A 98 2.88 -8.66 -3.64
CA ARG A 98 1.69 -8.80 -4.48
C ARG A 98 1.00 -10.15 -4.30
N HIS A 99 1.79 -11.21 -4.21
CA HIS A 99 1.32 -12.56 -3.95
C HIS A 99 0.54 -12.61 -2.64
N ALA A 100 1.11 -12.06 -1.56
CA ALA A 100 0.47 -12.00 -0.25
C ALA A 100 -0.81 -11.16 -0.28
N GLN A 101 -0.74 -9.90 -0.71
CA GLN A 101 -1.89 -8.97 -0.68
C GLN A 101 -3.07 -9.43 -1.55
N LEU A 102 -2.80 -10.01 -2.72
CA LEU A 102 -3.88 -10.57 -3.55
C LEU A 102 -4.43 -11.87 -2.97
N THR A 103 -3.60 -12.69 -2.33
CA THR A 103 -4.08 -13.88 -1.61
C THR A 103 -4.98 -13.48 -0.45
N ASP A 104 -4.64 -12.40 0.26
CA ASP A 104 -5.42 -11.87 1.38
C ASP A 104 -6.77 -11.31 0.92
N LEU A 105 -6.76 -10.55 -0.17
CA LEU A 105 -7.98 -10.11 -0.84
C LEU A 105 -8.84 -11.31 -1.27
N ALA A 106 -8.23 -12.36 -1.78
CA ALA A 106 -8.94 -13.61 -2.09
C ALA A 106 -9.54 -14.23 -0.82
N GLY A 107 -8.81 -14.20 0.29
CA GLY A 107 -9.24 -14.68 1.60
C GLY A 107 -10.47 -13.98 2.18
N GLY A 108 -10.83 -12.81 1.63
CA GLY A 108 -11.97 -12.00 2.10
C GLY A 108 -11.59 -10.98 3.17
N ILE A 109 -10.28 -10.73 3.38
CA ILE A 109 -9.79 -9.82 4.41
C ILE A 109 -10.30 -8.41 4.13
N ALA A 110 -11.08 -7.88 5.07
CA ALA A 110 -11.75 -6.58 4.93
C ALA A 110 -10.95 -5.41 5.52
N LEU A 111 -10.07 -5.69 6.48
CA LEU A 111 -9.14 -4.71 7.06
C LEU A 111 -7.73 -5.32 7.00
N HIS A 112 -6.82 -4.59 6.36
CA HIS A 112 -5.50 -5.09 6.01
C HIS A 112 -4.44 -4.08 6.45
N ASN A 113 -3.40 -4.58 7.12
CA ASN A 113 -2.29 -3.77 7.60
C ASN A 113 -0.98 -4.27 6.96
N VAL A 114 -0.12 -3.34 6.54
CA VAL A 114 1.21 -3.69 6.02
C VAL A 114 2.21 -3.46 7.13
N TYR A 115 2.79 -4.55 7.66
CA TYR A 115 3.68 -4.48 8.82
C TYR A 115 5.12 -4.93 8.48
N PRO A 116 6.13 -4.09 8.73
CA PRO A 116 6.04 -2.63 8.82
C PRO A 116 5.95 -2.01 7.42
N ALA A 117 5.12 -0.98 7.25
CA ALA A 117 5.19 -0.12 6.06
C ALA A 117 6.43 0.79 6.09
N PHE A 118 6.85 1.21 7.29
CA PHE A 118 8.10 1.88 7.62
C PHE A 118 8.50 1.43 9.03
N GLY A 119 9.67 0.82 9.20
CA GLY A 119 10.10 0.34 10.52
C GLY A 119 10.96 1.35 11.29
N GLY A 120 11.97 1.93 10.65
CA GLY A 120 12.85 2.93 11.27
C GLY A 120 14.07 2.32 11.96
N THR A 121 14.43 2.84 13.14
CA THR A 121 15.66 2.49 13.86
C THR A 121 15.36 2.22 15.33
N SER A 122 15.84 1.10 15.85
CA SER A 122 15.83 0.74 17.27
C SER A 122 17.00 1.43 18.00
N TRP A 123 16.92 2.75 18.15
CA TRP A 123 17.96 3.57 18.75
C TRP A 123 17.95 3.49 20.29
N GLY A 124 19.08 3.84 20.93
CA GLY A 124 19.12 4.09 22.38
C GLY A 124 18.81 2.89 23.27
N TRP A 125 19.25 1.68 22.89
CA TRP A 125 18.99 0.45 23.66
C TRP A 125 17.49 0.09 23.79
N LEU A 126 16.65 0.63 22.91
CA LEU A 126 15.22 0.29 22.84
C LEU A 126 14.89 -1.20 22.62
N PRO A 127 15.62 -1.97 21.78
CA PRO A 127 15.20 -3.32 21.43
C PRO A 127 15.66 -4.36 22.48
N GLY A 128 14.99 -5.51 22.49
CA GLY A 128 15.40 -6.65 23.32
C GLY A 128 16.71 -7.31 22.85
N PRO A 129 17.31 -8.20 23.67
CA PRO A 129 18.57 -8.86 23.34
C PRO A 129 18.54 -9.60 22.00
N GLY A 130 19.63 -9.54 21.25
CA GLY A 130 19.79 -10.25 19.97
C GLY A 130 19.20 -9.54 18.75
N MET A 131 18.55 -8.38 18.94
CA MET A 131 17.99 -7.59 17.84
C MET A 131 18.99 -6.54 17.33
N PRO A 132 19.05 -6.30 16.01
CA PRO A 132 19.90 -5.26 15.45
C PRO A 132 19.35 -3.85 15.75
N ALA A 133 20.22 -2.84 15.63
CA ALA A 133 19.82 -1.44 15.72
C ALA A 133 18.91 -1.00 14.56
N SER A 134 19.13 -1.54 13.35
CA SER A 134 18.24 -1.28 12.21
C SER A 134 16.90 -1.97 12.42
N TYR A 135 15.82 -1.25 12.11
CA TYR A 135 14.47 -1.80 12.03
C TYR A 135 13.90 -1.63 10.61
N ASP A 136 14.76 -1.68 9.58
CA ASP A 136 14.36 -1.50 8.16
C ASP A 136 13.33 -2.53 7.68
N HIS A 137 13.47 -3.78 8.13
CA HIS A 137 12.60 -4.91 7.78
C HIS A 137 12.44 -5.21 6.27
N GLY A 138 13.21 -4.55 5.39
CA GLY A 138 12.99 -4.63 3.95
C GLY A 138 11.73 -3.91 3.48
N ALA A 139 11.14 -3.04 4.31
CA ALA A 139 9.81 -2.47 4.12
C ALA A 139 9.62 -1.66 2.81
N ALA A 140 8.36 -1.35 2.51
CA ALA A 140 7.96 -0.48 1.40
C ALA A 140 8.57 0.94 1.48
N ILE A 141 8.85 1.40 2.70
CA ILE A 141 9.62 2.61 3.00
C ILE A 141 10.81 2.19 3.86
N ASP A 142 12.01 2.41 3.36
CA ASP A 142 13.23 2.01 4.06
C ASP A 142 13.58 2.92 5.25
N GLU A 143 14.56 2.51 6.06
CA GLU A 143 15.04 3.25 7.23
C GLU A 143 15.49 4.69 6.87
N GLY A 144 15.99 4.90 5.65
CA GLY A 144 16.31 6.21 5.07
C GLY A 144 15.11 6.99 4.52
N ARG A 145 13.89 6.49 4.74
CA ARG A 145 12.60 6.99 4.25
C ARG A 145 12.47 7.03 2.73
N GLN A 146 13.24 6.20 2.02
CA GLN A 146 13.11 6.04 0.58
C GLN A 146 12.05 4.98 0.25
N VAL A 147 11.29 5.25 -0.80
CA VAL A 147 10.31 4.29 -1.34
C VAL A 147 11.06 3.15 -2.02
N THR A 148 10.69 1.90 -1.73
CA THR A 148 11.34 0.69 -2.26
C THR A 148 10.51 0.02 -3.38
N ALA A 149 10.97 -1.13 -3.88
CA ALA A 149 10.24 -1.90 -4.88
C ALA A 149 8.95 -2.51 -4.32
N GLU A 150 8.90 -2.82 -3.01
CA GLU A 150 7.71 -3.34 -2.34
C GLU A 150 6.53 -2.35 -2.36
N MET A 151 6.81 -1.06 -2.51
CA MET A 151 5.76 -0.05 -2.65
C MET A 151 4.98 -0.19 -3.95
N VAL A 152 5.53 -0.78 -5.01
CA VAL A 152 4.82 -0.88 -6.31
C VAL A 152 3.48 -1.62 -6.19
N PRO A 153 3.43 -2.87 -5.71
CA PRO A 153 2.15 -3.56 -5.49
C PRO A 153 1.27 -2.86 -4.46
N ALA A 154 1.84 -2.36 -3.36
CA ALA A 154 1.07 -1.66 -2.33
C ALA A 154 0.40 -0.38 -2.87
N HIS A 155 1.10 0.36 -3.75
CA HIS A 155 0.60 1.55 -4.44
C HIS A 155 -0.53 1.20 -5.41
N GLN A 156 -0.35 0.16 -6.22
CA GLN A 156 -1.36 -0.29 -7.18
C GLN A 156 -2.61 -0.82 -6.48
N ILE A 157 -2.46 -1.72 -5.51
CA ILE A 157 -3.56 -2.35 -4.77
C ILE A 157 -4.24 -1.35 -3.84
N GLY A 158 -3.49 -0.48 -3.16
CA GLY A 158 -4.05 0.57 -2.32
C GLY A 158 -4.94 1.54 -3.10
N HIS A 159 -4.49 1.99 -4.29
CA HIS A 159 -5.32 2.79 -5.18
C HIS A 159 -6.50 2.01 -5.76
N MET A 160 -6.33 0.72 -6.07
CA MET A 160 -7.41 -0.14 -6.55
C MET A 160 -8.54 -0.19 -5.52
N LEU A 161 -8.22 -0.51 -4.27
CA LEU A 161 -9.20 -0.61 -3.19
C LEU A 161 -9.87 0.74 -2.87
N ARG A 162 -9.14 1.86 -3.00
CA ARG A 162 -9.69 3.20 -2.76
C ARG A 162 -10.61 3.68 -3.89
N HIS A 163 -10.27 3.41 -5.15
CA HIS A 163 -10.91 4.04 -6.31
C HIS A 163 -11.85 3.10 -7.08
N LEU A 164 -11.92 1.81 -6.73
CA LEU A 164 -12.79 0.83 -7.38
C LEU A 164 -13.73 0.21 -6.34
N PRO A 165 -14.94 0.77 -6.14
CA PRO A 165 -15.86 0.34 -5.08
C PRO A 165 -16.34 -1.11 -5.24
N ASP A 166 -16.29 -1.68 -6.44
CA ASP A 166 -16.60 -3.10 -6.67
C ASP A 166 -15.76 -4.03 -5.78
N PHE A 167 -14.55 -3.62 -5.38
CA PHE A 167 -13.66 -4.40 -4.52
C PHE A 167 -14.01 -4.34 -3.03
N ALA A 168 -14.89 -3.41 -2.62
CA ALA A 168 -15.27 -3.26 -1.20
C ALA A 168 -16.21 -4.37 -0.70
N LYS A 169 -16.85 -5.11 -1.61
CA LYS A 169 -17.79 -6.19 -1.28
C LYS A 169 -17.55 -7.39 -2.19
N LEU A 170 -16.59 -8.22 -1.84
CA LEU A 170 -16.22 -9.41 -2.61
C LEU A 170 -16.56 -10.69 -1.83
N GLU A 171 -17.23 -11.61 -2.50
CA GLU A 171 -17.57 -12.93 -1.97
C GLU A 171 -16.94 -14.03 -2.84
N ARG A 172 -16.62 -15.18 -2.25
CA ARG A 172 -16.14 -16.35 -3.01
C ARG A 172 -17.17 -16.76 -4.05
N ALA A 173 -16.71 -17.01 -5.27
CA ALA A 173 -17.51 -17.49 -6.38
C ALA A 173 -16.92 -18.77 -6.97
N GLY A 174 -17.75 -19.54 -7.68
CA GLY A 174 -17.28 -20.63 -8.53
C GLY A 174 -16.72 -20.14 -9.87
N GLY A 175 -15.78 -20.89 -10.43
CA GLY A 175 -15.20 -20.63 -11.74
C GLY A 175 -14.20 -21.73 -12.15
N ALA A 176 -13.71 -21.63 -13.39
CA ALA A 176 -12.74 -22.57 -13.94
C ALA A 176 -11.31 -22.17 -13.56
N SER A 177 -10.51 -23.16 -13.17
CA SER A 177 -9.09 -22.96 -12.84
C SER A 177 -8.24 -22.79 -14.09
N ALA A 178 -7.22 -21.93 -14.01
CA ALA A 178 -6.15 -21.89 -15.00
C ALA A 178 -5.11 -22.98 -14.67
N ARG A 179 -4.70 -23.79 -15.66
CA ARG A 179 -3.73 -24.88 -15.48
C ARG A 179 -2.41 -24.35 -14.92
N GLY A 180 -1.88 -25.03 -13.91
CA GLY A 180 -0.59 -24.69 -13.28
C GLY A 180 -0.63 -23.50 -12.32
N LEU A 181 -1.81 -22.94 -12.06
CA LEU A 181 -2.01 -21.79 -11.18
C LEU A 181 -3.06 -22.09 -10.13
N THR A 182 -2.86 -21.62 -8.91
CA THR A 182 -3.94 -21.54 -7.92
C THR A 182 -4.86 -20.40 -8.32
N THR A 183 -6.13 -20.72 -8.59
CA THR A 183 -7.11 -19.74 -9.09
C THR A 183 -8.18 -19.49 -8.05
N TYR A 184 -8.39 -18.22 -7.73
CA TYR A 184 -9.48 -17.76 -6.87
C TYR A 184 -10.46 -16.93 -7.69
N HIS A 185 -11.75 -17.16 -7.47
CA HIS A 185 -12.82 -16.38 -8.07
C HIS A 185 -13.60 -15.66 -6.98
N LEU A 186 -13.78 -14.36 -7.18
CA LEU A 186 -14.57 -13.51 -6.32
C LEU A 186 -15.66 -12.83 -7.16
N ARG A 187 -16.77 -12.49 -6.52
CA ARG A 187 -17.87 -11.75 -7.12
C ARG A 187 -18.35 -10.68 -6.16
N ASN A 188 -18.63 -9.50 -6.70
CA ASN A 188 -19.46 -8.52 -6.00
C ASN A 188 -20.93 -8.89 -6.20
N PRO A 189 -21.69 -9.21 -5.13
CA PRO A 189 -23.07 -9.66 -5.26
C PRO A 189 -24.00 -8.57 -5.77
N ASP A 190 -23.67 -7.30 -5.54
CA ASP A 190 -24.50 -6.14 -5.86
C ASP A 190 -24.33 -5.73 -7.33
N THR A 191 -23.07 -5.72 -7.82
CA THR A 191 -22.77 -5.30 -9.20
C THR A 191 -22.68 -6.46 -10.18
N GLY A 192 -22.44 -7.67 -9.67
CA GLY A 192 -22.15 -8.86 -10.48
C GLY A 192 -20.72 -8.92 -11.02
N GLY A 193 -19.91 -7.87 -10.79
CA GLY A 193 -18.50 -7.83 -11.20
C GLY A 193 -17.70 -8.96 -10.59
N ARG A 194 -16.78 -9.54 -11.36
CA ARG A 194 -15.96 -10.68 -10.94
C ARG A 194 -14.48 -10.32 -10.94
N VAL A 195 -13.78 -10.84 -9.94
CA VAL A 195 -12.33 -10.73 -9.78
C VAL A 195 -11.74 -12.13 -9.81
N HIS A 196 -10.68 -12.31 -10.58
CA HIS A 196 -9.96 -13.56 -10.76
C HIS A 196 -8.53 -13.35 -10.28
N ILE A 197 -8.13 -14.05 -9.23
CA ILE A 197 -6.77 -13.97 -8.68
C ILE A 197 -6.05 -15.27 -9.04
N LEU A 198 -4.95 -15.13 -9.76
CA LEU A 198 -4.15 -16.23 -10.29
C LEU A 198 -2.79 -16.20 -9.61
N ARG A 199 -2.54 -17.20 -8.76
CA ARG A 199 -1.32 -17.28 -7.95
C ARG A 199 -0.40 -18.37 -8.48
N ASN A 200 0.87 -18.04 -8.68
CA ASN A 200 1.89 -18.97 -9.09
C ASN A 200 2.83 -19.25 -7.91
N ASP A 201 2.75 -20.45 -7.36
CA ASP A 201 3.60 -20.88 -6.23
C ASP A 201 4.91 -21.57 -6.70
N SER A 202 5.10 -21.72 -8.01
CA SER A 202 6.29 -22.35 -8.59
C SER A 202 7.46 -21.37 -8.76
N ASP A 203 8.63 -21.92 -9.05
CA ASP A 203 9.88 -21.21 -9.30
C ASP A 203 10.08 -20.77 -10.76
N LYS A 204 9.07 -20.97 -11.62
CA LYS A 204 9.10 -20.63 -13.04
C LYS A 204 7.85 -19.89 -13.46
N ASP A 205 7.95 -19.12 -14.54
CA ASP A 205 6.80 -18.46 -15.14
C ASP A 205 5.80 -19.51 -15.66
N VAL A 206 4.52 -19.29 -15.38
CA VAL A 206 3.43 -20.16 -15.85
C VAL A 206 2.55 -19.38 -16.82
N SER A 207 2.50 -19.85 -18.07
CA SER A 207 1.56 -19.37 -19.08
C SER A 207 0.40 -20.34 -19.21
N SER A 208 -0.82 -19.81 -19.15
CA SER A 208 -2.05 -20.60 -19.11
C SER A 208 -3.21 -19.86 -19.79
N LEU A 209 -4.35 -20.53 -19.89
CA LEU A 209 -5.61 -19.96 -20.32
C LEU A 209 -6.54 -19.88 -19.11
N LEU A 210 -7.15 -18.72 -18.90
CA LEU A 210 -8.19 -18.48 -17.92
C LEU A 210 -9.55 -18.52 -18.64
N PRO A 211 -10.37 -19.57 -18.46
CA PRO A 211 -11.71 -19.61 -19.03
C PRO A 211 -12.62 -18.64 -18.26
N ALA A 212 -12.92 -17.49 -18.86
CA ALA A 212 -13.68 -16.42 -18.24
C ALA A 212 -14.40 -15.55 -19.27
N ALA A 213 -15.55 -14.98 -18.88
CA ALA A 213 -16.39 -14.14 -19.77
C ALA A 213 -16.80 -14.78 -21.12
N GLY A 214 -16.74 -16.12 -21.22
CA GLY A 214 -17.03 -16.87 -22.44
C GLY A 214 -15.83 -17.01 -23.40
N GLU A 215 -14.62 -16.70 -22.95
CA GLU A 215 -13.38 -16.77 -23.74
C GLU A 215 -12.25 -17.44 -22.93
N ASP A 216 -11.23 -17.92 -23.63
CA ASP A 216 -10.00 -18.43 -23.02
C ASP A 216 -8.93 -17.33 -23.01
N LEU A 217 -8.86 -16.59 -21.90
CA LEU A 217 -7.99 -15.43 -21.77
C LEU A 217 -6.54 -15.87 -21.51
N PRO A 218 -5.56 -15.54 -22.35
CA PRO A 218 -4.19 -15.97 -22.13
C PRO A 218 -3.55 -15.10 -21.04
N VAL A 219 -2.93 -15.76 -20.07
CA VAL A 219 -2.34 -15.16 -18.88
C VAL A 219 -0.97 -15.77 -18.61
N THR A 220 -0.02 -14.93 -18.22
CA THR A 220 1.31 -15.36 -17.77
C THR A 220 1.55 -14.83 -16.36
N VAL A 221 1.75 -15.71 -15.39
CA VAL A 221 2.04 -15.32 -14.01
C VAL A 221 3.50 -15.65 -13.73
N PRO A 222 4.35 -14.65 -13.42
CA PRO A 222 5.75 -14.89 -13.09
C PRO A 222 5.92 -15.85 -11.91
N ALA A 223 7.10 -16.46 -11.80
CA ALA A 223 7.47 -17.28 -10.63
C ALA A 223 7.17 -16.54 -9.31
N ARG A 224 6.55 -17.24 -8.35
CA ARG A 224 6.25 -16.72 -6.99
C ARG A 224 5.45 -15.39 -6.96
N ASP A 225 4.70 -15.08 -8.01
CA ASP A 225 3.89 -13.86 -8.12
C ASP A 225 2.39 -14.19 -8.20
N ALA A 226 1.54 -13.16 -8.15
CA ALA A 226 0.10 -13.28 -8.38
C ALA A 226 -0.43 -12.21 -9.35
N ARG A 227 -1.40 -12.59 -10.18
CA ARG A 227 -2.09 -11.70 -11.12
C ARG A 227 -3.55 -11.53 -10.73
N LEU A 228 -4.06 -10.33 -10.96
CA LEU A 228 -5.48 -10.02 -10.86
C LEU A 228 -6.03 -9.72 -12.26
N ALA A 229 -7.12 -10.39 -12.62
CA ALA A 229 -7.93 -10.12 -13.80
C ALA A 229 -9.37 -9.85 -13.37
N VAL A 230 -10.13 -9.12 -14.19
CA VAL A 230 -11.52 -8.77 -13.88
C VAL A 230 -12.44 -9.13 -15.04
N THR A 231 -13.68 -9.50 -14.75
CA THR A 231 -14.73 -9.71 -15.76
C THR A 231 -16.06 -9.11 -15.31
N GLY A 232 -16.86 -8.63 -16.28
CA GLY A 232 -18.18 -8.05 -16.02
C GLY A 232 -18.17 -6.84 -15.09
N MET A 233 -17.09 -6.06 -15.08
CA MET A 233 -16.91 -4.93 -14.16
C MET A 233 -17.47 -3.64 -14.77
N ARG A 234 -17.97 -2.75 -13.92
CA ARG A 234 -18.45 -1.42 -14.33
C ARG A 234 -17.50 -0.35 -13.79
N LEU A 235 -16.96 0.48 -14.66
CA LEU A 235 -16.11 1.62 -14.33
C LEU A 235 -16.82 2.91 -14.76
N GLY A 236 -17.65 3.43 -13.87
CA GLY A 236 -18.68 4.40 -14.23
C GLY A 236 -19.67 3.79 -15.22
N LEU A 237 -19.77 4.39 -16.41
CA LEU A 237 -20.61 3.88 -17.50
C LEU A 237 -19.90 2.84 -18.37
N LEU A 238 -18.57 2.73 -18.27
CA LEU A 238 -17.79 1.76 -19.01
C LEU A 238 -18.10 0.34 -18.52
N ARG A 239 -18.55 -0.52 -19.44
CA ARG A 239 -18.75 -1.95 -19.17
C ARG A 239 -17.55 -2.74 -19.64
N VAL A 240 -16.71 -3.15 -18.69
CA VAL A 240 -15.54 -3.98 -18.94
C VAL A 240 -15.97 -5.44 -18.97
N ARG A 241 -16.03 -6.03 -20.18
CA ARG A 241 -16.33 -7.45 -20.36
C ARG A 241 -15.27 -8.31 -19.68
N TYR A 242 -14.00 -8.02 -19.97
CA TYR A 242 -12.85 -8.58 -19.28
C TYR A 242 -11.63 -7.66 -19.37
N SER A 243 -10.72 -7.78 -18.40
CA SER A 243 -9.35 -7.28 -18.48
C SER A 243 -8.38 -8.28 -17.86
N THR A 244 -7.33 -8.67 -18.60
CA THR A 244 -6.19 -9.42 -18.07
C THR A 244 -5.15 -8.54 -17.38
N ALA A 245 -5.24 -7.21 -17.57
CA ALA A 245 -4.45 -6.22 -16.87
C ALA A 245 -5.14 -5.81 -15.56
N HIS A 246 -4.33 -5.54 -14.53
CA HIS A 246 -4.79 -5.16 -13.20
C HIS A 246 -5.38 -3.74 -13.26
N PRO A 247 -6.68 -3.52 -13.00
CA PRO A 247 -7.21 -2.16 -12.87
C PRO A 247 -6.67 -1.53 -11.57
N MET A 248 -6.02 -0.38 -11.66
CA MET A 248 -5.42 0.32 -10.53
C MET A 248 -6.31 1.44 -9.98
N LEU A 249 -7.01 2.18 -10.84
CA LEU A 249 -7.92 3.24 -10.40
C LEU A 249 -8.91 3.60 -11.50
N TYR A 250 -10.03 4.18 -11.07
CA TYR A 250 -10.97 4.92 -11.90
C TYR A 250 -11.33 6.23 -11.18
N LEU A 251 -11.23 7.37 -11.86
CA LEU A 251 -11.62 8.68 -11.31
C LEU A 251 -12.07 9.63 -12.41
N SER A 252 -12.83 10.66 -12.04
CA SER A 252 -13.15 11.78 -12.94
C SER A 252 -12.19 12.95 -12.68
N ALA A 253 -11.53 13.44 -13.73
CA ALA A 253 -10.69 14.64 -13.69
C ALA A 253 -11.13 15.64 -14.76
N GLY A 254 -11.67 16.79 -14.31
CA GLY A 254 -12.22 17.80 -15.22
C GLY A 254 -13.37 17.20 -16.05
N PRO A 255 -13.33 17.27 -17.41
CA PRO A 255 -14.35 16.66 -18.27
C PRO A 255 -14.12 15.17 -18.57
N LEU A 256 -12.99 14.58 -18.15
CA LEU A 256 -12.58 13.22 -18.50
C LEU A 256 -12.82 12.24 -17.37
N ASP A 257 -13.22 11.02 -17.71
CA ASP A 257 -13.02 9.88 -16.83
C ASP A 257 -11.69 9.23 -17.17
N ILE A 258 -10.95 8.80 -16.15
CA ILE A 258 -9.62 8.23 -16.29
C ILE A 258 -9.62 6.86 -15.63
N VAL A 259 -9.22 5.83 -16.39
CA VAL A 259 -8.96 4.49 -15.88
C VAL A 259 -7.51 4.12 -16.13
N VAL A 260 -6.86 3.56 -15.11
CA VAL A 260 -5.48 3.07 -15.21
C VAL A 260 -5.46 1.55 -15.10
N PHE A 261 -4.83 0.89 -16.07
CA PHE A 261 -4.52 -0.54 -16.04
C PHE A 261 -3.02 -0.76 -15.93
N CYS A 262 -2.64 -1.70 -15.08
CA CYS A 262 -1.26 -2.03 -14.77
C CYS A 262 -0.89 -3.45 -15.19
N GLY A 263 0.38 -3.64 -15.52
CA GLY A 263 0.95 -4.95 -15.83
C GLY A 263 2.46 -4.95 -15.75
N ARG A 264 3.05 -6.09 -16.10
CA ARG A 264 4.50 -6.31 -16.01
C ARG A 264 5.14 -5.98 -17.34
N ARG A 265 6.37 -5.46 -17.29
CA ARG A 265 7.20 -5.29 -18.49
C ARG A 265 7.32 -6.63 -19.24
N GLY A 266 7.11 -6.61 -20.56
CA GLY A 266 7.16 -7.82 -21.39
C GLY A 266 5.84 -8.59 -21.51
N ASP A 267 4.81 -8.22 -20.74
CA ASP A 267 3.46 -8.73 -20.91
C ASP A 267 2.59 -7.76 -21.75
N SER A 268 1.37 -8.16 -22.10
CA SER A 268 0.38 -7.32 -22.78
C SER A 268 -0.95 -7.28 -22.05
N ALA A 269 -1.50 -6.08 -21.89
CA ALA A 269 -2.89 -5.89 -21.53
C ALA A 269 -3.78 -6.45 -22.64
N ARG A 270 -4.79 -7.25 -22.27
CA ARG A 270 -5.91 -7.62 -23.13
C ARG A 270 -7.20 -7.23 -22.44
N LEU A 271 -7.97 -6.41 -23.11
CA LEU A 271 -9.19 -5.81 -22.57
C LEU A 271 -10.29 -5.92 -23.61
N ALA A 272 -11.52 -6.16 -23.18
CA ALA A 272 -12.70 -5.99 -24.01
C ALA A 272 -13.73 -5.11 -23.30
N LEU A 273 -14.25 -4.12 -24.01
CA LEU A 273 -15.28 -3.20 -23.54
C LEU A 273 -16.58 -3.48 -24.30
N GLU A 274 -17.70 -3.59 -23.59
CA GLU A 274 -19.01 -3.67 -24.24
C GLU A 274 -19.38 -2.29 -24.80
N ALA A 275 -19.73 -2.23 -26.08
CA ALA A 275 -20.13 -1.01 -26.75
C ALA A 275 -21.37 -1.25 -27.61
N ALA A 276 -22.37 -0.37 -27.51
CA ALA A 276 -23.63 -0.56 -28.21
C ALA A 276 -23.48 -0.41 -29.75
N GLY A 277 -22.58 0.48 -30.17
CA GLY A 277 -22.10 0.66 -31.53
C GLY A 277 -20.59 0.86 -31.54
N GLU A 278 -19.98 0.99 -32.72
CA GLU A 278 -18.55 1.26 -32.84
C GLU A 278 -18.22 2.64 -32.27
N PRO A 279 -17.44 2.74 -31.18
CA PRO A 279 -17.09 4.03 -30.61
C PRO A 279 -15.87 4.64 -31.31
N MET A 280 -15.71 5.95 -31.17
CA MET A 280 -14.50 6.62 -31.62
C MET A 280 -13.36 6.31 -30.65
N VAL A 281 -12.33 5.60 -31.11
CA VAL A 281 -11.14 5.30 -30.32
C VAL A 281 -9.95 6.08 -30.86
N THR A 282 -9.53 7.10 -30.13
CA THR A 282 -8.32 7.87 -30.42
C THR A 282 -7.12 7.22 -29.72
N ARG A 283 -6.18 6.69 -30.51
CA ARG A 283 -4.90 6.20 -29.99
C ARG A 283 -4.00 7.38 -29.63
N LEU A 284 -3.56 7.45 -28.38
CA LEU A 284 -2.59 8.46 -27.92
C LEU A 284 -1.16 7.92 -27.95
N SER A 285 -1.00 6.62 -28.23
CA SER A 285 0.26 5.90 -28.29
C SER A 285 0.24 4.86 -29.40
N GLN A 286 1.37 4.66 -30.09
CA GLN A 286 1.49 3.69 -31.19
C GLN A 286 1.36 2.23 -30.73
N GLN A 287 1.61 1.98 -29.45
CA GLN A 287 1.53 0.67 -28.79
C GLN A 287 0.08 0.20 -28.61
N VAL A 288 -0.90 1.10 -28.69
CA VAL A 288 -2.30 0.72 -28.54
C VAL A 288 -2.79 0.14 -29.87
N ALA A 289 -3.22 -1.12 -29.84
CA ALA A 289 -3.99 -1.73 -30.91
C ALA A 289 -5.44 -1.91 -30.43
N TYR A 290 -6.40 -1.66 -31.31
CA TYR A 290 -7.80 -1.94 -31.03
C TYR A 290 -8.53 -2.49 -32.25
N VAL A 291 -9.60 -3.24 -32.01
CA VAL A 291 -10.57 -3.67 -33.02
C VAL A 291 -11.97 -3.61 -32.41
N TYR A 292 -12.96 -3.17 -33.19
CA TYR A 292 -14.36 -3.28 -32.82
C TYR A 292 -14.98 -4.46 -33.56
N GLU A 293 -15.47 -5.45 -32.82
CA GLU A 293 -16.14 -6.61 -33.36
C GLU A 293 -17.20 -7.13 -32.39
N ARG A 294 -18.32 -7.63 -32.90
CA ARG A 294 -19.38 -8.27 -32.09
C ARG A 294 -19.80 -7.44 -30.87
N ARG A 295 -19.92 -6.11 -31.02
CA ARG A 295 -20.26 -5.15 -29.96
C ARG A 295 -19.23 -5.06 -28.83
N LEU A 296 -17.98 -5.42 -29.12
CA LEU A 296 -16.85 -5.32 -28.22
C LEU A 296 -15.75 -4.47 -28.84
N VAL A 297 -15.23 -3.51 -28.08
CA VAL A 297 -13.94 -2.88 -28.38
C VAL A 297 -12.86 -3.69 -27.68
N ARG A 298 -12.09 -4.44 -28.45
CA ARG A 298 -10.95 -5.19 -27.94
C ARG A 298 -9.69 -4.35 -28.05
N ILE A 299 -8.99 -4.17 -26.94
CA ILE A 299 -7.77 -3.38 -26.86
C ILE A 299 -6.62 -4.29 -26.42
N THR A 300 -5.49 -4.20 -27.12
CA THR A 300 -4.24 -4.86 -26.76
C THR A 300 -3.13 -3.83 -26.63
N VAL A 301 -2.38 -3.88 -25.53
CA VAL A 301 -1.27 -2.95 -25.27
C VAL A 301 -0.08 -3.68 -24.63
N PRO A 302 1.10 -3.73 -25.28
CA PRO A 302 2.30 -4.27 -24.65
C PRO A 302 2.86 -3.31 -23.59
N PHE A 303 3.24 -3.86 -22.44
CA PHE A 303 3.85 -3.11 -21.34
C PHE A 303 5.39 -3.04 -21.49
N GLY A 304 5.98 -1.91 -21.10
CA GLY A 304 7.44 -1.73 -21.07
C GLY A 304 7.99 -0.51 -21.80
N THR A 305 7.13 0.36 -22.34
CA THR A 305 7.57 1.56 -23.08
C THR A 305 7.16 2.88 -22.41
N GLY A 306 6.72 2.83 -21.15
CA GLY A 306 6.20 3.97 -20.41
C GLY A 306 4.67 3.97 -20.36
N LEU A 307 4.09 5.16 -20.28
CA LEU A 307 2.65 5.37 -20.20
C LEU A 307 2.04 5.35 -21.62
N ALA A 308 1.26 4.32 -21.93
CA ALA A 308 0.46 4.27 -23.15
C ALA A 308 -0.98 4.75 -22.87
N GLY A 309 -1.62 5.36 -23.87
CA GLY A 309 -2.95 5.93 -23.71
C GLY A 309 -3.86 5.69 -24.90
N ALA A 310 -5.15 5.49 -24.62
CA ALA A 310 -6.23 5.49 -25.59
C ALA A 310 -7.38 6.32 -25.03
N ARG A 311 -8.04 7.11 -25.88
CA ARG A 311 -9.25 7.84 -25.51
C ARG A 311 -10.43 7.24 -26.26
N VAL A 312 -11.44 6.81 -25.52
CA VAL A 312 -12.68 6.28 -26.07
C VAL A 312 -13.74 7.38 -25.92
N GLU A 313 -14.21 7.87 -27.07
CA GLU A 313 -15.22 8.91 -27.20
C GLU A 313 -16.45 8.33 -27.86
N ALA A 314 -17.63 8.56 -27.28
CA ALA A 314 -18.96 8.37 -27.86
C ALA A 314 -19.35 6.98 -28.42
N GLY A 315 -20.39 6.44 -27.78
CA GLY A 315 -21.60 5.79 -28.33
C GLY A 315 -22.72 6.02 -27.28
N GLU A 316 -23.92 5.42 -27.36
CA GLU A 316 -24.93 5.39 -26.26
C GLU A 316 -24.41 4.75 -24.94
N THR A 317 -23.08 4.58 -24.81
CA THR A 317 -22.36 3.76 -23.85
C THR A 317 -21.56 4.60 -22.84
N VAL A 318 -21.21 5.87 -23.13
CA VAL A 318 -20.45 6.75 -22.22
C VAL A 318 -20.92 8.21 -22.33
N ASP A 319 -21.23 8.84 -21.19
CA ASP A 319 -21.63 10.27 -21.12
C ASP A 319 -20.42 11.22 -21.19
N ARG A 320 -19.22 10.72 -20.87
CA ARG A 320 -17.95 11.48 -20.88
C ARG A 320 -16.86 10.68 -21.59
N PRO A 321 -15.93 11.35 -22.29
CA PRO A 321 -14.74 10.68 -22.84
C PRO A 321 -13.96 9.94 -21.76
N VAL A 322 -13.63 8.68 -22.03
CA VAL A 322 -12.83 7.84 -21.12
C VAL A 322 -11.39 7.79 -21.62
N LEU A 323 -10.47 8.31 -20.82
CA LEU A 323 -9.03 8.15 -21.01
C LEU A 323 -8.57 6.86 -20.32
N MET A 324 -8.11 5.91 -21.13
CA MET A 324 -7.52 4.66 -20.68
C MET A 324 -6.01 4.79 -20.70
N LEU A 325 -5.39 4.59 -19.55
CA LEU A 325 -3.95 4.63 -19.38
C LEU A 325 -3.44 3.23 -19.05
N PHE A 326 -2.33 2.85 -19.68
CA PHE A 326 -1.68 1.57 -19.50
C PHE A 326 -0.24 1.81 -19.04
N ALA A 327 0.09 1.29 -17.87
CA ALA A 327 1.37 1.54 -17.22
C ALA A 327 2.00 0.23 -16.74
N ASP A 328 3.30 0.07 -16.96
CA ASP A 328 4.04 -1.01 -16.29
C ASP A 328 4.28 -0.67 -14.80
N ASP A 329 4.84 -1.62 -14.05
CA ASP A 329 5.17 -1.45 -12.63
C ASP A 329 5.98 -0.17 -12.32
N ARG A 330 7.00 0.15 -13.15
CA ARG A 330 7.78 1.38 -12.97
C ARG A 330 6.93 2.62 -13.18
N THR A 331 6.14 2.66 -14.25
CA THR A 331 5.35 3.84 -14.66
C THR A 331 4.17 4.07 -13.72
N SER A 332 3.47 3.01 -13.33
CA SER A 332 2.31 3.07 -12.42
C SER A 332 2.68 3.60 -11.03
N SER A 333 3.88 3.29 -10.54
CA SER A 333 4.41 3.87 -9.29
C SER A 333 4.65 5.38 -9.34
N ARG A 334 4.48 6.01 -10.51
CA ARG A 334 4.60 7.47 -10.72
C ARG A 334 3.25 8.14 -10.98
N LEU A 335 2.15 7.40 -10.92
CA LEU A 335 0.78 7.90 -11.07
C LEU A 335 0.16 8.13 -9.69
N TRP A 336 -0.19 9.38 -9.42
CA TRP A 336 -0.68 9.86 -8.14
C TRP A 336 -2.08 10.46 -8.30
N PRO A 337 -3.15 9.71 -7.97
CA PRO A 337 -4.48 10.30 -7.84
C PRO A 337 -4.53 11.19 -6.59
N TYR A 338 -5.29 12.28 -6.67
CA TYR A 338 -5.52 13.16 -5.53
C TYR A 338 -6.95 13.72 -5.59
N GLU A 339 -7.54 13.95 -4.42
CA GLU A 339 -8.87 14.55 -4.28
C GLU A 339 -8.72 15.94 -3.66
N THR A 340 -9.34 16.94 -4.30
CA THR A 340 -9.38 18.30 -3.79
C THR A 340 -10.84 18.75 -3.67
N PRO A 341 -11.14 19.80 -2.89
CA PRO A 341 -12.48 20.38 -2.88
C PRO A 341 -12.99 20.81 -4.27
N SER A 342 -12.10 21.06 -5.22
CA SER A 342 -12.44 21.41 -6.61
C SER A 342 -12.60 20.20 -7.54
N GLY A 343 -12.44 18.98 -7.03
CA GLY A 343 -12.53 17.72 -7.78
C GLY A 343 -11.24 16.90 -7.75
N SER A 344 -11.30 15.70 -8.31
CA SER A 344 -10.17 14.78 -8.40
C SER A 344 -9.22 15.13 -9.54
N LEU A 345 -7.99 14.67 -9.41
CA LEU A 345 -6.92 14.86 -10.38
C LEU A 345 -5.99 13.66 -10.42
N LEU A 346 -5.22 13.56 -11.51
CA LEU A 346 -4.15 12.58 -11.65
C LEU A 346 -2.85 13.29 -12.02
N VAL A 347 -1.77 12.99 -11.29
CA VAL A 347 -0.41 13.48 -11.59
C VAL A 347 0.47 12.31 -12.01
N CYS A 348 1.22 12.48 -13.09
CA CYS A 348 2.25 11.55 -13.53
C CYS A 348 3.63 12.21 -13.48
N GLY A 349 4.64 11.47 -13.02
CA GLY A 349 6.06 11.85 -13.18
C GLY A 349 6.93 11.93 -11.92
N PRO A 350 6.56 12.72 -10.88
CA PRO A 350 7.40 12.89 -9.69
C PRO A 350 7.60 11.58 -8.92
N ARG A 351 8.66 11.51 -8.11
CA ARG A 351 8.94 10.33 -7.26
C ARG A 351 7.90 10.18 -6.16
N LEU A 352 7.44 11.30 -5.62
CA LEU A 352 6.38 11.36 -4.62
C LEU A 352 5.56 12.62 -4.83
N LEU A 353 4.24 12.49 -4.82
CA LEU A 353 3.32 13.62 -4.65
C LEU A 353 2.92 13.69 -3.18
N ARG A 354 3.12 14.83 -2.53
CA ARG A 354 2.78 15.03 -1.11
C ARG A 354 1.44 15.74 -0.96
N THR A 355 1.27 16.86 -1.66
CA THR A 355 0.03 17.64 -1.60
C THR A 355 -0.37 18.15 -2.97
N ALA A 356 -1.68 18.33 -3.16
CA ALA A 356 -2.25 19.05 -4.28
C ALA A 356 -3.38 19.98 -3.78
N ALA A 357 -3.31 21.25 -4.11
CA ALA A 357 -4.32 22.24 -3.74
C ALA A 357 -4.67 23.13 -4.93
N VAL A 358 -5.96 23.38 -5.14
CA VAL A 358 -6.44 24.28 -6.20
C VAL A 358 -6.74 25.64 -5.60
N GLN A 359 -6.15 26.70 -6.15
CA GLN A 359 -6.42 28.09 -5.80
C GLN A 359 -6.67 28.90 -7.08
N GLY A 360 -7.91 29.32 -7.29
CA GLY A 360 -8.34 29.91 -8.56
C GLY A 360 -8.09 28.95 -9.73
N ALA A 361 -7.37 29.41 -10.75
CA ALA A 361 -7.01 28.61 -11.92
C ALA A 361 -5.66 27.86 -11.79
N THR A 362 -5.04 27.88 -10.60
CA THR A 362 -3.70 27.33 -10.37
C THR A 362 -3.76 26.09 -9.48
N LEU A 363 -3.10 25.02 -9.93
CA LEU A 363 -2.85 23.83 -9.13
C LEU A 363 -1.48 23.91 -8.47
N HIS A 364 -1.46 23.90 -7.14
CA HIS A 364 -0.28 23.91 -6.31
C HIS A 364 0.09 22.50 -5.88
N LEU A 365 1.19 21.99 -6.42
CA LEU A 365 1.72 20.67 -6.12
C LEU A 365 2.95 20.78 -5.24
N THR A 366 3.05 19.92 -4.23
CA THR A 366 4.30 19.69 -3.50
C THR A 366 4.70 18.23 -3.56
N GLY A 367 6.01 17.97 -3.54
CA GLY A 367 6.52 16.62 -3.57
C GLY A 367 7.99 16.54 -3.90
N ASP A 368 8.42 15.34 -4.26
CA ASP A 368 9.83 15.00 -4.39
C ASP A 368 10.14 14.55 -5.82
N THR A 369 11.26 15.04 -6.32
CA THR A 369 11.94 14.56 -7.54
C THR A 369 13.30 14.02 -7.13
N VAL A 370 13.73 12.92 -7.74
CA VAL A 370 15.08 12.34 -7.52
C VAL A 370 15.89 12.56 -8.78
N GLU A 371 15.40 12.01 -9.88
CA GLU A 371 15.86 12.27 -11.24
C GLU A 371 15.02 13.39 -11.89
N ALA A 372 15.58 14.02 -12.93
CA ALA A 372 14.82 14.95 -13.75
C ALA A 372 13.64 14.21 -14.40
N THR A 373 12.43 14.75 -14.26
CA THR A 373 11.20 14.05 -14.69
C THR A 373 10.20 15.00 -15.30
N ARG A 374 9.49 14.54 -16.34
CA ARG A 374 8.42 15.33 -16.94
C ARG A 374 7.18 15.25 -16.04
N LEU A 375 6.56 16.40 -15.79
CA LEU A 375 5.31 16.48 -15.06
C LEU A 375 4.15 16.46 -16.04
N GLU A 376 3.17 15.58 -15.83
CA GLU A 376 1.91 15.59 -16.57
C GLU A 376 0.74 15.52 -15.58
N VAL A 377 -0.26 16.36 -15.77
CA VAL A 377 -1.38 16.52 -14.83
C VAL A 377 -2.69 16.49 -15.60
N TRP A 378 -3.65 15.69 -15.15
CA TRP A 378 -5.05 15.81 -15.52
C TRP A 378 -5.78 16.49 -14.36
N PRO A 379 -5.96 17.82 -14.40
CA PRO A 379 -6.50 18.57 -13.27
C PRO A 379 -8.03 18.62 -13.28
N PRO A 380 -8.66 19.13 -12.21
CA PRO A 380 -10.08 19.45 -12.21
C PRO A 380 -10.42 20.58 -13.20
N HIS A 381 -11.71 20.79 -13.44
CA HIS A 381 -12.18 21.84 -14.35
C HIS A 381 -11.69 23.24 -13.91
N GLY A 382 -11.38 24.12 -14.88
CA GLY A 382 -10.96 25.49 -14.61
C GLY A 382 -9.48 25.70 -14.32
N VAL A 383 -8.70 24.63 -14.08
CA VAL A 383 -7.25 24.73 -13.88
C VAL A 383 -6.54 24.93 -15.22
N THR A 384 -5.66 25.94 -15.26
CA THR A 384 -4.86 26.28 -16.44
C THR A 384 -3.38 26.48 -16.13
N ALA A 385 -3.01 26.58 -14.86
CA ALA A 385 -1.63 26.79 -14.41
C ALA A 385 -1.24 25.76 -13.34
N VAL A 386 0.05 25.45 -13.24
CA VAL A 386 0.61 24.51 -12.27
C VAL A 386 1.82 25.13 -11.61
N THR A 387 1.97 24.92 -10.30
CA THR A 387 3.22 25.16 -9.57
C THR A 387 3.71 23.85 -8.97
N TRP A 388 5.04 23.72 -8.86
CA TRP A 388 5.72 22.62 -8.21
C TRP A 388 6.64 23.18 -7.12
N ASN A 389 6.43 22.78 -5.86
CA ASN A 389 7.17 23.28 -4.70
C ASN A 389 7.26 24.82 -4.67
N GLY A 390 6.13 25.48 -4.94
CA GLY A 390 6.00 26.94 -4.95
C GLY A 390 6.52 27.64 -6.21
N ARG A 391 7.11 26.91 -7.18
CA ARG A 391 7.63 27.50 -8.42
C ARG A 391 6.69 27.24 -9.60
N PRO A 392 6.39 28.26 -10.43
CA PRO A 392 5.59 28.07 -11.65
C PRO A 392 6.21 27.05 -12.61
N VAL A 393 5.39 26.15 -13.14
CA VAL A 393 5.79 25.19 -14.16
C VAL A 393 5.13 25.57 -15.48
N ARG A 394 5.94 25.86 -16.50
CA ARG A 394 5.41 26.11 -17.84
C ARG A 394 4.86 24.81 -18.42
N THR A 395 3.57 24.81 -18.75
CA THR A 395 2.85 23.64 -19.29
C THR A 395 2.25 23.91 -20.66
N VAL A 396 2.00 22.84 -21.41
CA VAL A 396 1.21 22.83 -22.64
C VAL A 396 0.05 21.84 -22.49
N ARG A 397 -1.10 22.16 -23.11
CA ARG A 397 -2.21 21.20 -23.20
C ARG A 397 -1.84 20.08 -24.17
N THR A 398 -2.18 18.84 -23.83
CA THR A 398 -1.95 17.68 -24.68
C THR A 398 -3.25 17.18 -25.32
N GLY A 399 -3.13 16.28 -26.30
CA GLY A 399 -4.29 15.59 -26.88
C GLY A 399 -5.02 14.66 -25.90
N SER A 400 -4.45 14.33 -24.74
CA SER A 400 -5.10 13.57 -23.67
C SER A 400 -5.92 14.45 -22.72
N GLY A 401 -5.95 15.77 -22.93
CA GLY A 401 -6.59 16.74 -22.04
C GLY A 401 -5.76 17.12 -20.81
N SER A 402 -4.52 16.65 -20.69
CA SER A 402 -3.60 17.00 -19.61
C SER A 402 -2.90 18.35 -19.80
N LEU A 403 -2.32 18.87 -18.71
CA LEU A 403 -1.28 19.88 -18.69
C LEU A 403 0.07 19.18 -18.51
N ARG A 404 0.95 19.28 -19.51
CA ARG A 404 2.27 18.65 -19.49
C ARG A 404 3.38 19.70 -19.46
N SER A 405 4.37 19.49 -18.60
CA SER A 405 5.51 20.41 -18.49
C SER A 405 6.31 20.46 -19.79
N VAL A 406 6.69 21.67 -20.18
CA VAL A 406 7.54 21.89 -21.37
C VAL A 406 8.93 21.32 -21.12
N ALA A 407 9.51 21.67 -19.97
CA ALA A 407 10.78 21.13 -19.47
C ALA A 407 10.55 20.11 -18.34
N PRO A 408 11.45 19.15 -18.13
CA PRO A 408 11.45 18.32 -16.93
C PRO A 408 11.58 19.15 -15.66
N LEU A 409 10.92 18.72 -14.59
CA LEU A 409 11.22 19.13 -13.23
C LEU A 409 12.67 18.73 -12.91
N THR A 410 13.37 19.57 -12.16
CA THR A 410 14.76 19.33 -11.77
C THR A 410 14.86 18.17 -10.77
N GLY A 411 15.85 17.29 -10.96
CA GLY A 411 16.22 16.29 -9.96
C GLY A 411 17.08 16.88 -8.83
N VAL A 412 17.47 16.04 -7.87
CA VAL A 412 18.36 16.46 -6.78
C VAL A 412 19.80 16.53 -7.28
N ALA A 413 20.53 17.58 -6.91
CA ALA A 413 21.96 17.68 -7.20
C ALA A 413 22.76 16.67 -6.35
N LYS A 414 23.91 16.23 -6.86
CA LYS A 414 24.81 15.39 -6.08
C LYS A 414 25.27 16.14 -4.82
N VAL A 415 25.23 15.47 -3.67
CA VAL A 415 25.76 15.99 -2.40
C VAL A 415 27.16 15.43 -2.20
N GLU A 416 28.12 16.30 -1.88
CA GLU A 416 29.46 15.89 -1.46
C GLU A 416 29.47 15.68 0.07
N LEU A 417 29.89 14.50 0.50
CA LEU A 417 29.98 14.17 1.92
C LEU A 417 31.38 14.48 2.45
N PRO A 418 31.51 14.98 3.69
CA PRO A 418 32.81 15.21 4.30
C PRO A 418 33.52 13.88 4.59
N VAL A 419 34.85 13.90 4.54
CA VAL A 419 35.67 12.79 5.04
C VAL A 419 35.65 12.84 6.57
N LEU A 420 35.27 11.73 7.21
CA LEU A 420 35.29 11.63 8.67
C LEU A 420 36.74 11.55 9.18
N GLY A 421 37.15 12.48 10.04
CA GLY A 421 38.52 12.60 10.57
C GLY A 421 38.60 13.54 11.78
N GLY A 422 39.82 13.85 12.24
CA GLY A 422 40.02 14.78 13.38
C GLY A 422 39.60 14.20 14.75
N TRP A 423 39.66 12.89 14.89
CA TRP A 423 39.19 12.17 16.08
C TRP A 423 39.92 12.59 17.34
N ARG A 424 39.16 12.75 18.43
CA ARG A 424 39.66 12.82 19.80
C ARG A 424 39.19 11.58 20.53
N ALA A 425 40.02 11.04 21.42
CA ALA A 425 39.72 9.84 22.17
C ALA A 425 39.96 10.06 23.68
N ARG A 426 39.20 9.33 24.50
CA ARG A 426 39.36 9.23 25.95
C ARG A 426 39.21 7.76 26.34
N ALA A 427 39.98 7.31 27.33
CA ALA A 427 39.78 5.99 27.91
C ALA A 427 38.53 5.98 28.80
N GLU A 428 37.61 5.05 28.56
CA GLU A 428 36.31 4.90 29.25
C GLU A 428 36.28 3.63 30.13
N SER A 429 37.43 3.27 30.72
CA SER A 429 37.53 2.17 31.70
C SER A 429 38.43 2.55 32.88
N PRO A 430 38.16 3.68 33.57
CA PRO A 430 38.95 4.10 34.74
C PRO A 430 38.96 3.05 35.87
N GLU A 431 37.95 2.18 35.92
CA GLU A 431 37.78 1.11 36.91
C GLU A 431 38.91 0.08 36.90
N SER A 432 39.65 -0.04 35.79
CA SER A 432 40.78 -0.97 35.70
C SER A 432 42.04 -0.46 36.40
N ALA A 433 42.06 0.79 36.88
CA ALA A 433 43.21 1.38 37.54
C ALA A 433 43.32 0.91 39.01
N PRO A 434 44.52 0.55 39.51
CA PRO A 434 44.69 0.08 40.90
C PRO A 434 44.25 1.08 41.99
N GLY A 435 44.20 2.37 41.66
CA GLY A 435 43.78 3.44 42.56
C GLY A 435 42.38 3.99 42.25
N PHE A 436 41.56 3.26 41.48
CA PHE A 436 40.18 3.67 41.25
C PHE A 436 39.38 3.61 42.57
N ASP A 437 38.68 4.70 42.89
CA ASP A 437 37.83 4.80 44.07
C ASP A 437 36.38 4.49 43.68
N ASP A 438 35.90 3.31 44.07
CA ASP A 438 34.53 2.84 43.87
C ASP A 438 33.63 3.07 45.10
N SER A 439 34.07 3.86 46.11
CA SER A 439 33.31 4.06 47.36
C SER A 439 31.93 4.70 47.16
N ALA A 440 31.69 5.35 46.02
CA ALA A 440 30.39 5.91 45.63
C ALA A 440 29.45 4.90 44.95
N TRP A 441 29.91 3.67 44.67
CA TRP A 441 29.10 2.66 44.01
C TRP A 441 28.04 2.08 44.95
N ARG A 442 26.92 1.64 44.37
CA ARG A 442 25.90 0.91 45.12
C ARG A 442 26.42 -0.49 45.46
N THR A 443 26.48 -0.81 46.74
CA THR A 443 26.78 -2.17 47.21
C THR A 443 25.68 -3.13 46.78
N ALA A 444 26.06 -4.27 46.19
CA ALA A 444 25.14 -5.35 45.87
C ALA A 444 24.97 -6.28 47.09
N ASP A 445 24.07 -5.94 48.00
CA ASP A 445 23.85 -6.63 49.28
C ASP A 445 22.42 -7.20 49.45
N LEU A 446 21.58 -7.12 48.41
CA LEU A 446 20.23 -7.68 48.41
C LEU A 446 20.26 -9.21 48.51
N ALA A 447 19.55 -9.78 49.50
CA ALA A 447 19.49 -11.23 49.74
C ALA A 447 18.44 -11.96 48.88
N SER A 448 17.47 -11.24 48.33
CA SER A 448 16.38 -11.79 47.49
C SER A 448 15.86 -10.74 46.51
N ALA A 449 15.26 -11.20 45.41
CA ALA A 449 14.58 -10.36 44.43
C ALA A 449 13.24 -10.98 44.01
N ASP A 450 12.25 -10.14 43.77
CA ASP A 450 10.96 -10.57 43.23
C ASP A 450 11.11 -10.97 41.74
N GLY A 451 10.61 -12.16 41.38
CA GLY A 451 10.57 -12.63 39.99
C GLY A 451 11.70 -13.55 39.51
N GLY A 452 12.65 -13.94 40.38
CA GLY A 452 13.65 -14.97 40.09
C GLY A 452 13.22 -16.37 40.51
N THR A 453 13.71 -17.43 39.85
CA THR A 453 13.53 -18.81 40.31
C THR A 453 14.06 -18.96 41.74
N ALA A 454 13.14 -19.30 42.65
CA ALA A 454 13.40 -19.50 44.06
C ALA A 454 14.42 -20.63 44.28
N GLY A 455 15.68 -20.26 44.45
CA GLY A 455 16.69 -21.08 45.09
C GLY A 455 17.33 -20.24 46.19
N ALA A 456 17.47 -20.79 47.40
CA ALA A 456 18.16 -20.13 48.49
C ALA A 456 19.60 -19.79 48.04
N ARG A 457 19.87 -18.52 47.74
CA ARG A 457 21.22 -18.07 47.38
C ARG A 457 21.91 -17.63 48.65
N THR A 458 23.01 -18.29 48.99
CA THR A 458 23.97 -17.86 50.04
C THR A 458 24.82 -16.66 49.59
N ARG A 459 24.45 -16.00 48.48
CA ARG A 459 25.19 -14.92 47.82
C ARG A 459 24.21 -13.80 47.41
N PRO A 460 24.66 -12.53 47.40
CA PRO A 460 23.82 -11.40 47.05
C PRO A 460 23.29 -11.47 45.61
N VAL A 461 22.17 -10.78 45.37
CA VAL A 461 21.59 -10.57 44.04
C VAL A 461 22.51 -9.65 43.22
N LEU A 462 22.90 -10.11 42.04
CA LEU A 462 23.74 -9.36 41.09
C LEU A 462 22.97 -8.95 39.82
N SER A 463 21.63 -8.99 39.88
CA SER A 463 20.78 -8.50 38.78
C SER A 463 20.75 -6.97 38.80
N ALA A 464 20.93 -6.33 37.65
CA ALA A 464 20.87 -4.86 37.56
C ALA A 464 19.43 -4.32 37.74
N ASP A 465 18.42 -5.15 37.44
CA ASP A 465 17.00 -4.75 37.43
C ASP A 465 16.34 -4.77 38.82
N THR A 466 17.10 -5.02 39.89
CA THR A 466 16.59 -5.27 41.26
C THR A 466 16.96 -4.19 42.28
#